data_AF-A0A7S3P5R0-F1
#
_entry.id   AF-A0A7S3P5R0-F1
#
_cell.length_a   1.000
_cell.length_b   1.000
_cell.length_c   1.000
_cell.angle_alpha   90.00
_cell.angle_beta   90.00
_cell.angle_gamma   90.00
#
_symmetry.space_group_name_H-M   'P 1'
#
loop_
_entity.id
_entity.type
_entity.pdbx_description
1 polymer ?
#
loop_
_entity_poly.entity_id
_entity_poly.type
_entity_poly.pdbx_seq_one_letter_code
_entity_poly.pdbx_strand_id
1 'polypeptide(L)'
;YMDRHLVKFAYNVAVTRSFDGENEEKRIVPVADMFNHGPEANVEVTFDEEGNCMVYANRDIPAGSALEICLGDSTNPSPLFAKYGFLDESSPGTFCKLMHLQEEMCQLGLVFTDLLFYKTGDISVPVWDLVLYSVLADDFDLQQGFYQAYMSGDSGTKDSYHQEYFRYTLQALQKHVDGTLRMLDKLSERAQ
;
A
#
# COMPACT_ATOMS: atom_id res chain seq x y z
N TYR A 1 7.35 -34.98 2.60
CA TYR A 1 7.54 -33.52 2.37
C TYR A 1 6.28 -33.01 1.68
N MET A 2 5.63 -31.96 2.21
CA MET A 2 4.50 -31.33 1.53
C MET A 2 4.99 -30.61 0.27
N ASP A 3 4.18 -30.62 -0.78
CA ASP A 3 4.42 -29.86 -2.01
C ASP A 3 4.45 -28.35 -1.72
N ARG A 4 5.54 -27.69 -2.10
CA ARG A 4 5.74 -26.25 -1.90
C ARG A 4 4.69 -25.41 -2.63
N HIS A 5 4.21 -25.85 -3.80
CA HIS A 5 3.18 -25.13 -4.54
C HIS A 5 1.83 -25.24 -3.82
N LEU A 6 1.49 -26.43 -3.34
CA LEU A 6 0.27 -26.65 -2.57
C LEU A 6 0.26 -25.81 -1.28
N VAL A 7 1.37 -25.77 -0.55
CA VAL A 7 1.50 -24.95 0.67
C VAL A 7 1.31 -23.46 0.37
N LYS A 8 1.94 -22.94 -0.69
CA LYS A 8 1.76 -21.53 -1.10
C LYS A 8 0.33 -21.23 -1.52
N PHE A 9 -0.30 -22.13 -2.27
CA PHE A 9 -1.69 -21.98 -2.67
C PHE A 9 -2.61 -21.94 -1.45
N ALA A 10 -2.50 -22.92 -0.55
CA ALA A 10 -3.31 -22.99 0.67
C ALA A 10 -3.10 -21.76 1.56
N TYR A 11 -1.86 -21.29 1.71
CA TYR A 11 -1.54 -20.07 2.43
C TYR A 11 -2.23 -18.84 1.82
N ASN A 12 -2.13 -18.66 0.49
CA ASN A 12 -2.76 -17.54 -0.19
C ASN A 12 -4.29 -17.59 -0.06
N VAL A 13 -4.90 -18.77 -0.17
CA VAL A 13 -6.34 -18.93 0.05
C VAL A 13 -6.71 -18.52 1.48
N ALA A 14 -6.03 -19.04 2.49
CA ALA A 14 -6.29 -18.67 3.87
C ALA A 14 -6.15 -17.17 4.11
N VAL A 15 -5.04 -16.55 3.68
CA VAL A 15 -4.77 -15.13 3.90
C VAL A 15 -5.77 -14.21 3.19
N THR A 16 -6.26 -14.59 2.01
CA THR A 16 -7.12 -13.73 1.17
C THR A 16 -8.61 -13.98 1.31
N ARG A 17 -9.02 -15.14 1.83
CA ARG A 17 -10.44 -15.53 1.97
C ARG A 17 -10.91 -15.64 3.42
N SER A 18 -10.01 -15.50 4.39
CA SER A 18 -10.40 -15.55 5.80
C SER A 18 -10.89 -14.21 6.33
N PHE A 19 -11.87 -14.26 7.22
CA PHE A 19 -12.30 -13.17 8.08
C PHE A 19 -11.63 -13.28 9.45
N ASP A 20 -11.45 -12.13 10.10
CA ASP A 20 -11.05 -12.04 11.49
C ASP A 20 -12.25 -12.39 12.39
N GLY A 21 -12.14 -13.50 13.11
CA GLY A 21 -13.07 -13.89 14.17
C GLY A 21 -12.63 -13.35 15.53
N GLU A 22 -13.33 -13.78 16.58
CA GLU A 22 -12.92 -13.49 17.95
C GLU A 22 -11.51 -14.05 18.24
N ASN A 23 -10.71 -13.31 19.02
CA ASN A 23 -9.35 -13.67 19.41
C ASN A 23 -8.35 -13.85 18.24
N GLU A 24 -8.51 -13.06 17.15
CA GLU A 24 -7.62 -13.07 15.98
C GLU A 24 -7.59 -14.41 15.21
N GLU A 25 -8.59 -15.27 15.43
CA GLU A 25 -8.74 -16.50 14.64
C GLU A 25 -9.13 -16.16 13.20
N LYS A 26 -8.44 -16.76 12.22
CA LYS A 26 -8.78 -16.64 10.80
C LYS A 26 -9.79 -17.71 10.39
N ARG A 27 -10.97 -17.30 9.93
CA ARG A 27 -12.05 -18.22 9.51
C ARG A 27 -12.37 -18.03 8.02
N ILE A 28 -12.32 -19.11 7.25
CA ILE A 28 -12.87 -19.11 5.88
C ILE A 28 -14.35 -19.46 6.00
N VAL A 29 -15.21 -18.54 5.58
CA VAL A 29 -16.67 -18.73 5.61
C VAL A 29 -17.18 -18.89 4.19
N PRO A 30 -17.65 -20.09 3.79
CA PRO A 30 -18.23 -20.28 2.46
C PRO A 30 -19.35 -19.29 2.18
N VAL A 31 -19.46 -18.84 0.93
CA VAL A 31 -20.41 -17.83 0.45
C VAL A 31 -20.05 -16.41 0.89
N ALA A 32 -19.72 -16.18 2.17
CA ALA A 32 -19.28 -14.86 2.62
C ALA A 32 -17.92 -14.47 2.00
N ASP A 33 -17.03 -15.44 1.80
CA ASP A 33 -15.73 -15.22 1.13
C ASP A 33 -15.82 -14.90 -0.37
N MET A 34 -17.03 -14.94 -0.94
CA MET A 34 -17.28 -14.60 -2.35
C MET A 34 -17.58 -13.11 -2.56
N PHE A 35 -17.87 -12.34 -1.51
CA PHE A 35 -18.08 -10.91 -1.64
C PHE A 35 -16.78 -10.19 -2.02
N ASN A 36 -16.89 -9.28 -2.99
CA ASN A 36 -15.77 -8.45 -3.40
C ASN A 36 -15.62 -7.24 -2.48
N HIS A 37 -14.48 -6.56 -2.58
CA HIS A 37 -14.29 -5.27 -1.94
C HIS A 37 -15.10 -4.18 -2.64
N GLY A 38 -15.78 -3.34 -1.85
CA GLY A 38 -16.27 -2.04 -2.29
C GLY A 38 -15.79 -0.94 -1.33
N PRO A 39 -15.39 0.24 -1.83
CA PRO A 39 -14.99 1.37 -0.98
C PRO A 39 -16.16 1.92 -0.16
N GLU A 40 -17.37 1.80 -0.69
CA GLU A 40 -18.62 2.03 0.02
C GLU A 40 -19.34 0.69 0.21
N ALA A 41 -18.76 -0.19 1.02
CA ALA A 41 -19.33 -1.50 1.31
C ALA A 41 -20.80 -1.41 1.73
N ASN A 42 -21.65 -2.19 1.06
CA ASN A 42 -23.10 -2.22 1.29
C ASN A 42 -23.53 -3.44 2.13
N VAL A 43 -22.56 -4.30 2.48
CA VAL A 43 -22.73 -5.49 3.29
C VAL A 43 -21.72 -5.49 4.42
N GLU A 44 -22.17 -5.94 5.59
CA GLU A 44 -21.34 -6.18 6.77
C GLU A 44 -21.36 -7.66 7.13
N VAL A 45 -20.21 -8.14 7.62
CA VAL A 45 -20.00 -9.53 8.06
C VAL A 45 -19.71 -9.50 9.55
N THR A 46 -20.51 -10.22 10.32
CA THR A 46 -20.33 -10.36 11.77
C THR A 46 -20.40 -11.81 12.19
N PHE A 47 -19.93 -12.09 13.41
CA PHE A 47 -20.04 -13.40 14.04
C PHE A 47 -20.83 -13.26 15.34
N ASP A 48 -21.76 -14.18 15.60
CA ASP A 48 -22.46 -14.26 16.88
C ASP A 48 -21.64 -15.04 17.93
N GLU A 49 -22.14 -15.11 19.16
CA GLU A 49 -21.49 -15.80 20.28
C GLU A 49 -21.34 -17.33 20.05
N GLU A 50 -22.14 -17.91 19.16
CA GLU A 50 -22.06 -19.32 18.76
C GLU A 50 -21.06 -19.54 17.61
N GLY A 51 -20.50 -18.45 17.06
CA GLY A 51 -19.56 -18.47 15.95
C GLY A 51 -20.21 -18.57 14.58
N ASN A 52 -21.53 -18.40 14.47
CA ASN A 52 -22.22 -18.35 13.18
C ASN A 52 -21.88 -17.04 12.46
N CYS A 53 -21.59 -17.13 11.16
CA CYS A 53 -21.35 -15.96 10.33
C CYS A 53 -22.68 -15.38 9.85
N MET A 54 -22.90 -14.09 10.15
CA MET A 54 -24.05 -13.33 9.72
C MET A 54 -23.61 -12.29 8.70
N VAL A 55 -24.39 -12.17 7.63
CA VAL A 55 -24.16 -11.22 6.55
C VAL A 55 -25.43 -10.40 6.38
N TYR A 56 -25.34 -9.09 6.54
CA TYR A 56 -26.49 -8.20 6.40
C TYR A 56 -26.18 -6.99 5.54
N ALA A 57 -27.18 -6.55 4.78
CA ALA A 57 -27.12 -5.28 4.07
C ALA A 57 -27.22 -4.14 5.08
N ASN A 58 -26.35 -3.14 4.95
CA ASN A 58 -26.36 -1.93 5.81
C ASN A 58 -27.12 -0.75 5.18
N ARG A 59 -27.61 -0.92 3.94
CA ARG A 59 -28.45 0.02 3.19
C ARG A 59 -29.34 -0.74 2.21
N ASP A 60 -30.32 -0.06 1.63
CA ASP A 60 -31.13 -0.64 0.55
C ASP A 60 -30.27 -0.89 -0.69
N ILE A 61 -30.34 -2.11 -1.24
CA ILE A 61 -29.55 -2.53 -2.39
C ILE A 61 -30.50 -2.90 -3.53
N PRO A 62 -30.46 -2.17 -4.67
CA PRO A 62 -31.27 -2.50 -5.83
C PRO A 62 -30.99 -3.92 -6.35
N ALA A 63 -32.04 -4.57 -6.87
CA ALA A 63 -31.89 -5.88 -7.48
C ALA A 63 -30.91 -5.83 -8.67
N GLY A 64 -29.96 -6.76 -8.71
CA GLY A 64 -28.92 -6.83 -9.73
C GLY A 64 -27.63 -6.05 -9.39
N SER A 65 -27.62 -5.27 -8.30
CA SER A 65 -26.39 -4.64 -7.80
C SER A 65 -25.47 -5.65 -7.12
N ALA A 66 -24.16 -5.39 -7.14
CA ALA A 66 -23.18 -6.19 -6.42
C ALA A 66 -23.32 -6.01 -4.90
N LEU A 67 -23.08 -7.10 -4.17
CA LEU A 67 -22.94 -7.11 -2.73
C LEU A 67 -21.44 -7.04 -2.39
N GLU A 68 -21.05 -6.06 -1.60
CA GLU A 68 -19.65 -5.67 -1.42
C GLU A 68 -19.33 -5.45 0.06
N ILE A 69 -18.18 -5.95 0.47
CA ILE A 69 -17.63 -5.81 1.84
C ILE A 69 -16.43 -4.87 1.84
N CYS A 70 -16.05 -4.38 3.02
CA CYS A 70 -14.81 -3.61 3.17
C CYS A 70 -13.65 -4.56 3.51
N LEU A 71 -12.70 -4.74 2.59
CA LEU A 71 -11.52 -5.60 2.80
C LEU A 71 -10.32 -4.86 3.41
N GLY A 72 -10.40 -3.54 3.54
CA GLY A 72 -9.33 -2.68 4.04
C GLY A 72 -9.56 -1.21 3.74
N ASP A 73 -8.54 -0.40 3.99
CA ASP A 73 -8.54 1.04 3.75
C ASP A 73 -8.52 1.37 2.25
N SER A 74 -9.60 1.94 1.73
CA SER A 74 -9.70 2.39 0.33
C SER A 74 -8.91 3.67 0.04
N THR A 75 -8.43 4.39 1.05
CA THR A 75 -7.62 5.60 0.84
C THR A 75 -6.16 5.29 0.49
N ASN A 76 -5.71 4.05 0.77
CA ASN A 76 -4.39 3.56 0.47
C ASN A 76 -4.47 2.19 -0.23
N PRO A 77 -4.10 2.08 -1.52
CA PRO A 77 -4.29 0.83 -2.26
C PRO A 77 -3.25 -0.25 -1.88
N SER A 78 -2.20 0.09 -1.12
CA SER A 78 -1.05 -0.78 -0.90
C SER A 78 -1.39 -2.06 -0.11
N PRO A 79 -2.13 -1.99 1.03
CA PRO A 79 -2.50 -3.18 1.77
C PRO A 79 -3.41 -4.12 0.96
N LEU A 80 -4.35 -3.55 0.19
CA LEU A 80 -5.25 -4.32 -0.66
C LEU A 80 -4.49 -5.04 -1.78
N PHE A 81 -3.56 -4.36 -2.44
CA PHE A 81 -2.75 -4.97 -3.48
C PHE A 81 -1.82 -6.05 -2.94
N ALA A 82 -1.15 -5.80 -1.81
CA ALA A 82 -0.23 -6.76 -1.21
C ALA A 82 -0.95 -8.04 -0.73
N LYS A 83 -2.15 -7.89 -0.17
CA LYS A 83 -2.92 -9.01 0.37
C LYS A 83 -3.72 -9.72 -0.72
N TYR A 84 -4.54 -8.99 -1.49
CA TYR A 84 -5.54 -9.56 -2.40
C TYR A 84 -5.17 -9.49 -3.88
N GLY A 85 -4.11 -8.78 -4.25
CA GLY A 85 -3.61 -8.74 -5.63
C GLY A 85 -4.41 -7.86 -6.59
N PHE A 86 -5.22 -6.93 -6.10
CA PHE A 86 -5.92 -5.93 -6.91
C PHE A 86 -5.64 -4.50 -6.41
N LEU A 87 -5.84 -3.52 -7.27
CA LEU A 87 -5.79 -2.10 -6.91
C LEU A 87 -7.23 -1.58 -6.81
N ASP A 88 -7.56 -0.88 -5.73
CA ASP A 88 -8.83 -0.16 -5.63
C ASP A 88 -8.73 1.11 -6.48
N GLU A 89 -9.44 1.11 -7.61
CA GLU A 89 -9.47 2.24 -8.54
C GLU A 89 -10.13 3.48 -7.96
N SER A 90 -10.90 3.37 -6.88
CA SER A 90 -11.46 4.53 -6.18
C SER A 90 -10.41 5.28 -5.35
N SER A 91 -9.29 4.62 -5.02
CA SER A 91 -8.27 5.17 -4.14
C SER A 91 -7.69 6.49 -4.69
N PRO A 92 -7.54 7.53 -3.85
CA PRO A 92 -6.97 8.80 -4.28
C PRO A 92 -5.47 8.70 -4.55
N GLY A 93 -4.79 7.77 -3.88
CA GLY A 93 -3.38 7.48 -4.03
C GLY A 93 -3.14 6.25 -4.92
N THR A 94 -1.98 6.23 -5.57
CA THR A 94 -1.33 5.03 -6.08
C THR A 94 -0.05 4.79 -5.29
N PHE A 95 0.32 3.53 -5.21
CA PHE A 95 1.54 3.07 -4.57
C PHE A 95 2.78 3.45 -5.40
N CYS A 96 3.81 4.00 -4.75
CA CYS A 96 5.14 4.15 -5.34
C CYS A 96 6.12 3.10 -4.81
N LYS A 97 6.56 2.21 -5.70
CA LYS A 97 7.57 1.19 -5.42
C LYS A 97 8.98 1.76 -5.52
N LEU A 98 9.40 2.55 -4.53
CA LEU A 98 10.83 2.86 -4.31
C LEU A 98 11.56 1.66 -3.69
N MET A 99 11.37 0.46 -4.26
CA MET A 99 11.91 -0.80 -3.70
C MET A 99 13.44 -0.84 -3.63
N HIS A 100 14.11 -0.05 -4.48
CA HIS A 100 15.55 0.10 -4.46
C HIS A 100 16.06 0.94 -3.28
N LEU A 101 15.17 1.64 -2.57
CA LEU A 101 15.46 2.45 -1.39
C LEU A 101 14.90 1.81 -0.11
N GLN A 102 14.75 0.49 -0.08
CA GLN A 102 14.14 -0.20 1.05
C GLN A 102 14.98 -0.05 2.33
N GLU A 103 16.30 -0.01 2.21
CA GLU A 103 17.20 0.14 3.36
C GLU A 103 17.04 1.52 3.98
N GLU A 104 17.05 2.56 3.17
CA GLU A 104 16.83 3.96 3.53
C GLU A 104 15.44 4.18 4.14
N MET A 105 14.42 3.57 3.54
CA MET A 105 13.05 3.61 4.07
C MET A 105 12.99 3.04 5.49
N CYS A 106 13.63 1.88 5.72
CA CYS A 106 13.71 1.29 7.05
C CYS A 106 14.50 2.16 8.04
N GLN A 107 15.58 2.81 7.59
CA GLN A 107 16.36 3.73 8.45
C GLN A 107 15.54 4.93 8.91
N LEU A 108 14.68 5.48 8.04
CA LEU A 108 13.77 6.57 8.38
C LEU A 108 12.49 6.12 9.13
N GLY A 109 12.35 4.82 9.42
CA GLY A 109 11.17 4.27 10.08
C GLY A 109 9.89 4.36 9.23
N LEU A 110 10.04 4.49 7.91
CA LEU A 110 8.93 4.54 6.97
C LEU A 110 8.49 3.12 6.57
N VAL A 111 7.23 3.01 6.19
CA VAL A 111 6.67 1.80 5.58
C VAL A 111 6.13 2.14 4.18
N PHE A 112 5.97 1.12 3.33
CA PHE A 112 5.49 1.32 1.96
C PHE A 112 4.13 2.03 1.86
N THR A 113 3.29 1.91 2.89
CA THR A 113 2.00 2.61 2.96
C THR A 113 2.15 4.13 3.05
N ASP A 114 3.32 4.64 3.45
CA ASP A 114 3.60 6.09 3.55
C ASP A 114 3.99 6.70 2.20
N LEU A 115 4.39 5.86 1.23
CA LEU A 115 4.98 6.25 -0.04
C LEU A 115 3.91 6.34 -1.16
N LEU A 116 3.17 7.44 -1.17
CA LEU A 116 1.97 7.61 -2.00
C LEU A 116 2.13 8.71 -3.05
N PHE A 117 1.59 8.44 -4.24
CA PHE A 117 1.42 9.41 -5.32
C PHE A 117 -0.07 9.59 -5.55
N TYR A 118 -0.57 10.81 -5.52
CA TYR A 118 -1.99 11.08 -5.65
C TYR A 118 -2.36 11.30 -7.12
N LYS A 119 -3.62 11.00 -7.46
CA LYS A 119 -4.18 11.27 -8.80
C LYS A 119 -4.15 12.75 -9.18
N THR A 120 -4.07 13.64 -8.19
CA THR A 120 -3.88 15.09 -8.38
C THR A 120 -2.50 15.44 -8.95
N GLY A 121 -1.55 14.50 -8.92
CA GLY A 121 -0.13 14.75 -9.19
C GLY A 121 0.67 15.08 -7.94
N ASP A 122 0.03 15.23 -6.79
CA ASP A 122 0.72 15.45 -5.52
C ASP A 122 1.48 14.19 -5.08
N ILE A 123 2.57 14.39 -4.35
CA ILE A 123 3.42 13.31 -3.84
C ILE A 123 3.47 13.46 -2.32
N SER A 124 3.33 12.36 -1.57
CA SER A 124 3.38 12.39 -0.11
C SER A 124 4.75 12.90 0.39
N VAL A 125 4.75 13.67 1.48
CA VAL A 125 5.98 14.18 2.11
C VAL A 125 7.01 13.06 2.42
N PRO A 126 6.60 11.87 2.91
CA PRO A 126 7.53 10.76 3.11
C PRO A 126 8.32 10.33 1.88
N VAL A 127 7.74 10.44 0.68
CA VAL A 127 8.47 10.15 -0.58
C VAL A 127 9.59 11.16 -0.80
N TRP A 128 9.31 12.44 -0.57
CA TRP A 128 10.31 13.50 -0.69
C TRP A 128 11.42 13.32 0.34
N ASP A 129 11.07 13.03 1.59
CA ASP A 129 12.02 12.78 2.68
C ASP A 129 12.94 11.59 2.35
N LEU A 130 12.37 10.47 1.88
CA LEU A 130 13.10 9.27 1.50
C LEU A 130 14.06 9.51 0.32
N VAL A 131 13.58 10.15 -0.74
CA VAL A 131 14.43 10.38 -1.92
C VAL A 131 15.53 11.37 -1.59
N LEU A 132 15.25 12.43 -0.84
CA LEU A 132 16.29 13.37 -0.41
C LEU A 132 17.36 12.65 0.43
N TYR A 133 16.94 11.82 1.39
CA TYR A 133 17.88 11.05 2.20
C TYR A 133 18.77 10.13 1.35
N SER A 134 18.23 9.53 0.28
CA SER A 134 19.01 8.72 -0.68
C SER A 134 19.96 9.56 -1.55
N VAL A 135 19.56 10.77 -1.93
CA VAL A 135 20.39 11.70 -2.72
C VAL A 135 21.60 12.18 -1.92
N LEU A 136 21.43 12.35 -0.61
CA LEU A 136 22.52 12.76 0.28
C LEU A 136 23.49 11.62 0.62
N ALA A 137 23.24 10.38 0.20
CA ALA A 137 24.06 9.22 0.58
C ALA A 137 25.55 9.33 0.19
N ASP A 138 25.87 10.14 -0.82
CA ASP A 138 27.25 10.41 -1.24
C ASP A 138 28.01 11.32 -0.25
N ASP A 139 27.30 12.04 0.63
CA ASP A 139 27.86 12.91 1.67
C ASP A 139 27.29 12.53 3.04
N PHE A 140 28.08 11.76 3.80
CA PHE A 140 27.68 11.23 5.10
C PHE A 140 27.30 12.34 6.10
N ASP A 141 28.01 13.47 6.09
CA ASP A 141 27.77 14.54 7.05
C ASP A 141 26.43 15.24 6.77
N LEU A 142 26.13 15.50 5.50
CA LEU A 142 24.83 16.04 5.07
C LEU A 142 23.69 15.06 5.33
N GLN A 143 23.90 13.79 5.00
CA GLN A 143 22.89 12.74 5.19
C GLN A 143 22.54 12.57 6.68
N GLN A 144 23.55 12.54 7.56
CA GLN A 144 23.33 12.48 9.01
C GLN A 144 22.69 13.75 9.54
N GLY A 145 23.07 14.92 9.03
CA GLY A 145 22.45 16.19 9.38
C GLY A 145 20.95 16.20 9.08
N PHE A 146 20.55 15.77 7.88
CA PHE A 146 19.14 15.63 7.51
C PHE A 146 18.43 14.58 8.38
N TYR A 147 19.04 13.41 8.61
CA TYR A 147 18.47 12.36 9.45
C TYR A 147 18.15 12.84 10.87
N GLN A 148 19.07 13.58 11.50
CA GLN A 148 18.84 14.12 12.84
C GLN A 148 17.69 15.14 12.85
N ALA A 149 17.61 16.01 11.84
CA ALA A 149 16.50 16.95 11.70
C ALA A 149 15.15 16.22 11.55
N TYR A 150 15.12 15.18 10.72
CA TYR A 150 13.95 14.33 10.53
C TYR A 150 13.53 13.64 11.84
N MET A 151 14.46 12.95 12.51
CA MET A 151 14.17 12.17 13.73
C MET A 151 13.81 13.04 14.94
N SER A 152 14.34 14.26 15.01
CA SER A 152 14.03 15.21 16.09
C SER A 152 12.76 16.03 15.84
N GLY A 153 12.18 15.97 14.64
CA GLY A 153 11.03 16.77 14.26
C GLY A 153 11.36 18.24 13.98
N ASP A 154 12.63 18.57 13.74
CA ASP A 154 13.06 19.92 13.37
C ASP A 154 12.67 20.25 11.92
N SER A 155 11.42 20.68 11.76
CA SER A 155 10.87 21.11 10.46
C SER A 155 11.67 22.21 9.77
N GLY A 156 12.24 23.17 10.52
CA GLY A 156 12.97 24.29 9.92
C GLY A 156 14.26 23.84 9.23
N THR A 157 15.02 22.98 9.91
CA THR A 157 16.24 22.40 9.32
C THR A 157 15.87 21.43 8.19
N LYS A 158 14.86 20.58 8.37
CA LYS A 158 14.40 19.63 7.34
C LYS A 158 13.98 20.36 6.05
N ASP A 159 13.20 21.42 6.17
CA ASP A 159 12.73 22.21 5.04
C ASP A 159 13.88 22.96 4.35
N SER A 160 14.91 23.35 5.10
CA SER A 160 16.12 23.97 4.53
C SER A 160 16.87 22.99 3.61
N TYR A 161 17.04 21.73 4.03
CA TYR A 161 17.60 20.68 3.16
C TYR A 161 16.72 20.44 1.93
N HIS A 162 15.39 20.39 2.10
CA HIS A 162 14.47 20.23 0.96
C HIS A 162 14.60 21.37 -0.05
N GLN A 163 14.73 22.62 0.41
CA GLN A 163 14.90 23.77 -0.47
C GLN A 163 16.25 23.75 -1.20
N GLU A 164 17.34 23.43 -0.50
CA GLU A 164 18.69 23.42 -1.05
C GLU A 164 18.88 22.31 -2.10
N TYR A 165 18.38 21.11 -1.80
CA TYR A 165 18.59 19.92 -2.63
C TYR A 165 17.40 19.58 -3.54
N PHE A 166 16.37 20.43 -3.57
CA PHE A 166 15.12 20.19 -4.32
C PHE A 166 15.36 19.68 -5.75
N ARG A 167 16.28 20.33 -6.47
CA ARG A 167 16.59 19.99 -7.87
C ARG A 167 17.09 18.55 -8.03
N TYR A 168 17.94 18.09 -7.12
CA TYR A 168 18.50 16.74 -7.16
C TYR A 168 17.43 15.70 -6.77
N THR A 169 16.64 16.00 -5.74
CA THR A 169 15.51 15.14 -5.32
C THR A 169 14.49 14.98 -6.44
N LEU A 170 14.10 16.08 -7.10
CA LEU A 170 13.19 16.05 -8.24
C LEU A 170 13.75 15.23 -9.40
N GLN A 171 15.04 15.40 -9.73
CA GLN A 171 15.69 14.65 -10.81
C GLN A 171 15.73 13.15 -10.50
N ALA A 172 16.02 12.77 -9.26
CA ALA A 172 16.01 11.37 -8.82
C ALA A 172 14.60 10.75 -8.93
N LEU A 173 13.57 11.48 -8.50
CA LEU A 173 12.17 11.08 -8.65
C LEU A 173 11.76 10.91 -10.12
N GLN A 174 12.08 11.88 -10.97
CA GLN A 174 11.79 11.80 -12.40
C GLN A 174 12.45 10.58 -13.04
N LYS A 175 13.73 10.34 -12.74
CA LYS A 175 14.45 9.16 -13.24
C LYS A 175 13.78 7.85 -12.80
N HIS A 176 13.30 7.78 -11.56
CA HIS A 176 12.58 6.61 -11.05
C HIS A 176 11.25 6.39 -11.80
N VAL A 177 10.44 7.44 -11.96
CA VAL A 177 9.15 7.38 -12.66
C VAL A 177 9.35 6.98 -14.13
N ASP A 178 10.26 7.66 -14.84
CA ASP A 178 10.58 7.36 -16.24
C ASP A 178 11.07 5.92 -16.42
N GLY A 179 11.94 5.46 -15.51
CA GLY A 179 12.43 4.08 -15.50
C GLY A 179 11.30 3.07 -15.31
N THR A 180 10.35 3.36 -14.43
CA THR A 180 9.19 2.51 -14.15
C THR A 180 8.26 2.44 -15.35
N LEU A 181 7.92 3.59 -15.97
CA LEU A 181 7.09 3.63 -17.17
C LEU A 181 7.71 2.83 -18.33
N ARG A 182 9.01 3.00 -18.59
CA ARG A 182 9.71 2.20 -19.61
C ARG A 182 9.70 0.71 -19.32
N MET A 183 9.70 0.30 -18.04
CA MET A 183 9.60 -1.10 -17.67
C MET A 183 8.19 -1.64 -17.91
N LEU A 184 7.16 -0.85 -17.60
CA LEU A 184 5.76 -1.18 -17.88
C LEU A 184 5.49 -1.31 -19.38
N ASP A 185 6.03 -0.40 -20.19
CA ASP A 185 5.91 -0.47 -21.66
C ASP A 185 6.48 -1.79 -22.19
N LYS A 186 7.70 -2.15 -21.77
CA LYS A 186 8.35 -3.42 -22.14
C LYS A 186 7.57 -4.66 -21.70
N LEU A 187 6.93 -4.61 -20.53
CA LEU A 187 6.10 -5.71 -20.04
C LEU A 187 4.80 -5.82 -20.84
N SER A 188 4.21 -4.69 -21.19
CA SER A 188 2.99 -4.63 -22.00
C SER A 188 3.23 -5.17 -23.41
N GLU A 189 4.36 -4.84 -24.03
CA GLU A 189 4.78 -5.40 -25.32
C GLU A 189 4.97 -6.93 -25.28
N ARG A 190 5.37 -7.49 -24.12
CA ARG A 190 5.54 -8.95 -23.96
C ARG A 190 4.24 -9.70 -23.67
N ALA A 191 3.21 -8.98 -23.23
CA ALA A 191 1.91 -9.56 -22.91
C ALA A 191 0.97 -9.63 -24.13
N GLN A 192 1.33 -8.96 -25.23
CA GLN A 192 0.70 -9.06 -26.55
C GLN A 192 1.30 -10.20 -27.36
#